data_AF-A0A3P8AAI5-F1
#
_entry.id   AF-A0A3P8AAI5-F1
#
_cell.length_a   1.000
_cell.length_b   1.000
_cell.length_c   1.000
_cell.angle_alpha   90.00
_cell.angle_beta   90.00
_cell.angle_gamma   90.00
#
_symmetry.space_group_name_H-M   'P 1'
#
loop_
_entity.id
_entity.type
_entity.pdbx_description
1 polymer ?
#
loop_
_entity_poly.entity_id
_entity_poly.type
_entity_poly.pdbx_seq_one_letter_code
_entity_poly.pdbx_strand_id
1 'polypeptide(L)'
;MGTGYLWLVNAKGVPYRVTAESKIEHISDAQWKPEPLVANGEQLKVRQIAAASHAAFALDHSGSVFQFVLNSHLTIRRRVEIYANQRWYPMIGWSSWTLPTDRASFSNEDGSRSGDLTGFQLKADGWRWEEPWIVDGDVRRYDREGWEYATNFAGTVWSPEGGVGSFVRRRKWKRHMRYTSIEKWAELPREDDVFVDLAVGGMNILPDRNCLLFALSKEGTIFRRAGIQGNNPGGDYWHRIPGIECEEGTEDVSKISCSTSQGTLLALTWDGHCQDGTTWCPLLTPQNLPLAFVSIGTKIVWAVTLWIKRLESSAHDESTFSKSKYSEAGGEVYGLSLNADDQVAGTSDSGVVYIRDGVSSSEPSGKSFVPIVERVGFSGQKWATVSNSGARYTNIPKHWVNEHVVVDSIARFREAGWRKKILKDLCEVNEACWEAFRSTGNDLEELIEQQQEPGSWNRKYAASLRRAGERRFQKGVAFLGAQQLMFQSNGGTMTTVLAEMTAAIRDFDFATSTYTIQLRFCGSGRNDTMEIGFSEESERDDWHELLQQVEQM
;
A
#
# COMPACT_ATOMS: atom_id res chain seq x y z
N MET A 1 -18.86 -18.41 0.78
CA MET A 1 -17.50 -18.45 0.19
C MET A 1 -16.60 -17.71 1.15
N GLY A 2 -15.46 -18.30 1.53
CA GLY A 2 -14.52 -17.60 2.40
C GLY A 2 -13.59 -16.70 1.60
N THR A 3 -13.12 -15.61 2.19
CA THR A 3 -12.11 -14.71 1.63
C THR A 3 -11.07 -14.40 2.70
N GLY A 4 -9.81 -14.20 2.27
CA GLY A 4 -8.70 -13.92 3.18
C GLY A 4 -8.05 -15.18 3.75
N TYR A 5 -7.29 -15.00 4.84
CA TYR A 5 -6.39 -16.02 5.35
C TYR A 5 -6.41 -16.10 6.87
N LEU A 6 -6.37 -17.34 7.38
CA LEU A 6 -5.98 -17.63 8.75
C LEU A 6 -4.44 -17.56 8.82
N TRP A 7 -3.92 -16.85 9.80
CA TRP A 7 -2.49 -16.73 10.02
C TRP A 7 -2.08 -17.44 11.29
N LEU A 8 -0.94 -18.12 11.24
CA LEU A 8 -0.40 -18.88 12.36
C LEU A 8 1.08 -18.56 12.51
N VAL A 9 1.59 -18.65 13.74
CA VAL A 9 3.03 -18.63 13.99
C VAL A 9 3.40 -19.92 14.68
N ASN A 10 4.40 -20.60 14.14
CA ASN A 10 4.86 -21.85 14.71
C ASN A 10 5.82 -21.60 15.89
N ALA A 11 6.14 -22.63 16.68
CA ALA A 11 7.04 -22.50 17.84
C ALA A 11 8.48 -22.04 17.48
N LYS A 12 8.87 -22.09 16.20
CA LYS A 12 10.16 -21.57 15.71
C LYS A 12 10.08 -20.10 15.30
N GLY A 13 8.92 -19.45 15.43
CA GLY A 13 8.68 -18.07 15.03
C GLY A 13 8.47 -17.88 13.52
N VAL A 14 8.01 -18.91 12.81
CA VAL A 14 7.73 -18.84 11.36
C VAL A 14 6.25 -18.60 11.13
N PRO A 15 5.87 -17.51 10.42
CA PRO A 15 4.51 -17.30 9.94
C PRO A 15 4.05 -18.35 8.94
N TYR A 16 2.80 -18.76 9.03
CA TYR A 16 2.10 -19.57 8.03
C TYR A 16 0.79 -18.89 7.64
N ARG A 17 0.51 -18.93 6.35
CA ARG A 17 -0.72 -18.43 5.74
C ARG A 17 -1.57 -19.62 5.29
N VAL A 18 -2.83 -19.65 5.72
CA VAL A 18 -3.78 -20.75 5.45
C VAL A 18 -5.06 -20.18 4.83
N THR A 19 -5.47 -20.70 3.67
CA THR A 19 -6.68 -20.20 2.98
C THR A 19 -7.94 -20.52 3.78
N ALA A 20 -8.85 -19.55 3.87
CA ALA A 20 -10.20 -19.72 4.41
C ALA A 20 -11.25 -20.09 3.34
N GLU A 21 -10.83 -20.30 2.09
CA GLU A 21 -11.74 -20.68 1.00
C GLU A 21 -12.28 -22.10 1.19
N SER A 22 -13.61 -22.24 1.20
CA SER A 22 -14.26 -23.54 1.35
C SER A 22 -14.20 -24.41 0.08
N LYS A 23 -14.00 -23.78 -1.08
CA LYS A 23 -13.79 -24.46 -2.35
C LYS A 23 -12.30 -24.38 -2.66
N ILE A 24 -11.62 -25.51 -2.61
CA ILE A 24 -10.23 -25.60 -3.05
C ILE A 24 -10.21 -26.31 -4.39
N GLU A 25 -9.79 -25.60 -5.42
CA GLU A 25 -9.64 -26.15 -6.76
C GLU A 25 -8.25 -26.78 -6.97
N HIS A 26 -7.26 -26.44 -6.12
CA HIS A 26 -5.88 -26.88 -6.29
C HIS A 26 -5.16 -27.20 -4.96
N ILE A 27 -4.33 -28.24 -4.93
CA ILE A 27 -3.68 -28.70 -3.68
C ILE A 27 -2.74 -27.68 -3.06
N SER A 28 -2.11 -26.84 -3.89
CA SER A 28 -1.29 -25.71 -3.40
C SER A 28 -2.09 -24.72 -2.59
N ASP A 29 -3.40 -24.62 -2.82
CA ASP A 29 -4.27 -23.69 -2.14
C ASP A 29 -4.74 -24.29 -0.80
N ALA A 30 -4.76 -25.64 -0.67
CA ALA A 30 -4.99 -26.33 0.61
C ALA A 30 -3.75 -26.37 1.52
N GLN A 31 -2.54 -26.24 0.96
CA GLN A 31 -1.30 -26.31 1.72
C GLN A 31 -1.10 -25.07 2.58
N TRP A 32 -0.57 -25.29 3.77
CA TRP A 32 -0.27 -24.20 4.70
C TRP A 32 1.08 -23.61 4.27
N LYS A 33 1.04 -22.40 3.74
CA LYS A 33 2.21 -21.78 3.11
C LYS A 33 3.07 -21.09 4.17
N PRO A 34 4.34 -21.48 4.37
CA PRO A 34 5.25 -20.73 5.23
C PRO A 34 5.62 -19.39 4.57
N GLU A 35 5.61 -18.31 5.36
CA GLU A 35 6.02 -16.97 4.96
C GLU A 35 7.12 -16.49 5.92
N PRO A 36 8.32 -17.08 5.89
CA PRO A 36 9.39 -16.75 6.83
C PRO A 36 9.77 -15.28 6.73
N LEU A 37 9.97 -14.65 7.89
CA LEU A 37 10.43 -13.28 7.99
C LEU A 37 11.96 -13.29 7.91
N VAL A 38 12.50 -12.70 6.85
CA VAL A 38 13.95 -12.62 6.62
C VAL A 38 14.34 -11.15 6.49
N ALA A 39 15.26 -10.71 7.34
CA ALA A 39 15.85 -9.37 7.29
C ALA A 39 17.37 -9.53 7.31
N ASN A 40 18.07 -8.77 6.47
CA ASN A 40 19.55 -8.82 6.36
C ASN A 40 20.12 -10.23 6.12
N GLY A 41 19.38 -11.11 5.44
CA GLY A 41 19.80 -12.49 5.16
C GLY A 41 19.59 -13.47 6.33
N GLU A 42 19.13 -12.99 7.49
CA GLU A 42 18.83 -13.82 8.65
C GLU A 42 17.32 -13.97 8.84
N GLN A 43 16.91 -15.16 9.27
CA GLN A 43 15.52 -15.41 9.60
C GLN A 43 15.21 -14.88 11.01
N LEU A 44 14.34 -13.88 11.09
CA LEU A 44 13.88 -13.34 12.36
C LEU A 44 12.74 -14.20 12.91
N LYS A 45 12.68 -14.30 14.23
CA LYS A 45 11.62 -15.04 14.94
C LYS A 45 10.44 -14.11 15.18
N VAL A 46 9.30 -14.43 14.59
CA VAL A 46 8.03 -13.74 14.85
C VAL A 46 7.46 -14.25 16.17
N ARG A 47 7.03 -13.31 17.02
CA ARG A 47 6.34 -13.56 18.29
C ARG A 47 4.83 -13.62 18.08
N GLN A 48 4.28 -12.69 17.29
CA GLN A 48 2.85 -12.54 17.10
C GLN A 48 2.53 -12.06 15.68
N ILE A 49 1.34 -12.41 15.19
CA ILE A 49 0.76 -11.84 13.98
C ILE A 49 -0.61 -11.25 14.31
N ALA A 50 -0.89 -10.07 13.80
CA ALA A 50 -2.21 -9.49 13.71
C ALA A 50 -2.57 -9.32 12.22
N ALA A 51 -3.65 -9.96 11.76
CA ALA A 51 -4.01 -9.99 10.35
C ALA A 51 -5.22 -9.11 10.03
N ALA A 52 -5.20 -8.47 8.86
CA ALA A 52 -6.34 -7.88 8.18
C ALA A 52 -6.70 -8.71 6.93
N SER A 53 -7.83 -8.40 6.29
CA SER A 53 -8.25 -9.08 5.06
C SER A 53 -7.28 -8.90 3.87
N HIS A 54 -6.51 -7.80 3.86
CA HIS A 54 -5.65 -7.38 2.75
C HIS A 54 -4.15 -7.32 3.13
N ALA A 55 -3.82 -7.52 4.40
CA ALA A 55 -2.45 -7.43 4.90
C ALA A 55 -2.29 -8.24 6.20
N ALA A 56 -1.06 -8.55 6.59
CA ALA A 56 -0.73 -9.06 7.91
C ALA A 56 0.40 -8.24 8.52
N PHE A 57 0.42 -8.16 9.85
CA PHE A 57 1.44 -7.45 10.61
C PHE A 57 2.07 -8.42 11.60
N ALA A 58 3.40 -8.56 11.53
CA ALA A 58 4.18 -9.41 12.40
C ALA A 58 4.93 -8.56 13.42
N LEU A 59 4.92 -9.00 14.67
CA LEU A 59 5.77 -8.50 15.74
C LEU A 59 6.90 -9.50 15.97
N ASP A 60 8.15 -9.08 15.89
CA ASP A 60 9.29 -9.93 16.21
C ASP A 60 9.60 -9.94 17.72
N HIS A 61 10.68 -10.61 18.12
CA HIS A 61 11.11 -10.63 19.53
C HIS A 61 11.87 -9.36 19.96
N SER A 62 12.29 -8.51 19.03
CA SER A 62 13.00 -7.26 19.31
C SER A 62 12.05 -6.06 19.48
N GLY A 63 10.77 -6.24 19.16
CA GLY A 63 9.72 -5.22 19.20
C GLY A 63 9.50 -4.52 17.85
N SER A 64 10.19 -4.93 16.79
CA SER A 64 10.00 -4.42 15.43
C SER A 64 8.73 -4.99 14.81
N VAL A 65 8.02 -4.13 14.06
CA VAL A 65 6.77 -4.47 13.38
C VAL A 65 7.02 -4.53 11.87
N PHE A 66 6.60 -5.63 11.27
CA PHE A 66 6.73 -5.86 9.83
C PHE A 66 5.35 -6.00 9.21
N GLN A 67 5.19 -5.49 8.00
CA GLN A 67 3.97 -5.61 7.22
C GLN A 67 4.17 -6.58 6.06
N PHE A 68 3.13 -7.37 5.79
CA PHE A 68 2.99 -8.22 4.62
C PHE A 68 1.72 -7.82 3.87
N VAL A 69 1.86 -7.22 2.69
CA VAL A 69 0.71 -6.83 1.87
C VAL A 69 0.33 -7.98 0.94
N LEU A 70 -0.93 -8.39 0.98
CA LEU A 70 -1.43 -9.45 0.09
C LEU A 70 -1.51 -8.95 -1.34
N ASN A 71 -1.25 -9.85 -2.30
CA ASN A 71 -1.34 -9.49 -3.71
C ASN A 71 -2.75 -9.05 -4.07
N SER A 72 -2.82 -7.94 -4.81
CA SER A 72 -4.03 -7.44 -5.41
C SER A 72 -3.76 -7.20 -6.89
N HIS A 73 -4.77 -7.29 -7.75
CA HIS A 73 -4.61 -6.96 -9.17
C HIS A 73 -4.26 -5.48 -9.46
N LEU A 74 -4.18 -4.64 -8.43
CA LEU A 74 -3.88 -3.23 -8.53
C LEU A 74 -2.47 -2.93 -8.00
N THR A 75 -1.69 -2.20 -8.80
CA THR A 75 -0.41 -1.62 -8.37
C THR A 75 -0.65 -0.51 -7.35
N ILE A 76 0.05 -0.55 -6.23
CA ILE A 76 -0.04 0.47 -5.18
C ILE A 76 0.95 1.58 -5.51
N ARG A 77 0.44 2.78 -5.80
CA ARG A 77 1.22 3.98 -6.13
C ARG A 77 0.79 5.14 -5.23
N ARG A 78 1.74 5.98 -4.85
CA ARG A 78 1.49 7.21 -4.07
C ARG A 78 2.25 8.37 -4.71
N ARG A 79 1.54 9.48 -4.92
CA ARG A 79 2.14 10.76 -5.30
C ARG A 79 2.60 11.50 -4.05
N VAL A 80 3.84 11.98 -4.07
CA VAL A 80 4.41 12.86 -3.05
C VAL A 80 4.57 14.25 -3.67
N GLU A 81 4.28 15.28 -2.89
CA GLU A 81 4.29 16.67 -3.34
C GLU A 81 5.08 17.53 -2.37
N ILE A 82 5.86 18.46 -2.91
CA ILE A 82 6.64 19.43 -2.16
C ILE A 82 6.63 20.77 -2.91
N TYR A 83 6.56 21.87 -2.16
CA TYR A 83 6.58 23.22 -2.70
C TYR A 83 7.95 23.82 -2.46
N ALA A 84 8.63 24.24 -3.53
CA ALA A 84 9.81 25.09 -3.46
C ALA A 84 9.34 26.53 -3.27
N ASN A 85 9.77 27.19 -2.21
CA ASN A 85 9.34 28.52 -1.81
C ASN A 85 10.47 29.53 -2.02
N GLN A 86 10.13 30.69 -2.57
CA GLN A 86 11.07 31.79 -2.77
C GLN A 86 10.46 33.13 -2.37
N ARG A 87 11.31 34.03 -1.89
CA ARG A 87 10.94 35.40 -1.55
C ARG A 87 11.65 36.38 -2.49
N TRP A 88 10.93 37.43 -2.88
CA TRP A 88 11.50 38.54 -3.63
C TRP A 88 12.15 39.56 -2.69
N TYR A 89 13.38 39.94 -3.00
CA TYR A 89 14.12 41.00 -2.31
C TYR A 89 14.45 42.13 -3.28
N PRO A 90 14.27 43.40 -2.88
CA PRO A 90 14.78 44.53 -3.65
C PRO A 90 16.27 44.34 -3.97
N MET A 91 16.69 44.62 -5.21
CA MET A 91 18.06 44.50 -5.72
C MET A 91 18.60 43.07 -5.93
N ILE A 92 18.03 42.03 -5.30
CA ILE A 92 18.48 40.63 -5.43
C ILE A 92 17.53 39.83 -6.33
N GLY A 93 16.23 40.10 -6.27
CA GLY A 93 15.21 39.31 -6.95
C GLY A 93 14.74 38.11 -6.11
N TRP A 94 14.31 37.04 -6.79
CA TRP A 94 13.80 35.83 -6.15
C TRP A 94 14.91 35.00 -5.51
N SER A 95 14.78 34.70 -4.23
CA SER A 95 15.74 33.91 -3.46
C SER A 95 15.06 32.79 -2.68
N SER A 96 15.73 31.65 -2.55
CA SER A 96 15.33 30.54 -1.67
C SER A 96 15.63 30.81 -0.20
N TRP A 97 16.41 31.85 0.11
CA TRP A 97 16.59 32.32 1.48
C TRP A 97 15.35 33.11 1.88
N THR A 98 14.53 32.53 2.76
CA THR A 98 13.28 33.13 3.24
C THR A 98 13.47 33.78 4.62
N LEU A 99 12.53 34.64 5.03
CA LEU A 99 12.60 35.26 6.36
C LEU A 99 12.35 34.22 7.47
N PRO A 100 12.80 34.45 8.72
CA PRO A 100 12.51 33.55 9.84
C PRO A 100 11.03 33.28 10.09
N THR A 101 10.15 34.23 9.70
CA THR A 101 8.69 34.11 9.82
C THR A 101 8.03 33.48 8.59
N ASP A 102 8.78 33.27 7.52
CA ASP A 102 8.28 32.64 6.30
C ASP A 102 8.33 31.11 6.40
N ARG A 103 7.72 30.47 5.41
CA ARG A 103 7.90 29.05 5.16
C ARG A 103 9.36 28.78 4.79
N ALA A 104 9.82 27.56 5.10
CA ALA A 104 11.13 27.09 4.65
C ALA A 104 11.22 27.07 3.12
N SER A 105 12.45 27.09 2.59
CA SER A 105 12.75 27.04 1.14
C SER A 105 12.08 25.88 0.41
N PHE A 106 11.76 24.82 1.14
CA PHE A 106 10.94 23.72 0.68
C PHE A 106 9.97 23.31 1.79
N SER A 107 8.71 23.09 1.44
CA SER A 107 7.69 22.69 2.41
C SER A 107 6.57 21.85 1.80
N ASN A 108 5.72 21.27 2.64
CA ASN A 108 4.38 20.84 2.22
C ASN A 108 3.45 22.04 1.92
N GLU A 109 2.23 21.76 1.45
CA GLU A 109 1.28 22.76 0.94
C GLU A 109 0.88 23.83 1.97
N ASP A 110 0.78 23.49 3.25
CA ASP A 110 0.42 24.38 4.35
C ASP A 110 1.66 25.06 4.99
N GLY A 111 2.87 24.61 4.65
CA GLY A 111 4.12 25.14 5.19
C GLY A 111 4.51 24.59 6.56
N SER A 112 3.78 23.61 7.10
CA SER A 112 4.00 23.06 8.45
C SER A 112 5.19 22.11 8.55
N ARG A 113 5.58 21.47 7.45
CA ARG A 113 6.72 20.58 7.37
C ARG A 113 7.75 21.16 6.40
N SER A 114 8.96 21.37 6.89
CA SER A 114 10.12 21.73 6.09
C SER A 114 11.00 20.51 5.81
N GLY A 115 11.62 20.48 4.64
CA GLY A 115 12.55 19.42 4.23
C GLY A 115 13.08 19.70 2.83
N ASP A 116 14.23 19.16 2.45
CA ASP A 116 14.79 19.26 1.11
C ASP A 116 14.14 18.27 0.12
N LEU A 117 14.37 18.44 -1.18
CA LEU A 117 13.94 17.48 -2.22
C LEU A 117 14.51 16.07 -1.97
N THR A 118 15.66 16.02 -1.30
CA THR A 118 16.39 14.82 -0.85
C THR A 118 15.89 14.23 0.47
N GLY A 119 15.18 15.00 1.30
CA GLY A 119 14.73 14.61 2.64
C GLY A 119 13.37 13.97 2.70
N PHE A 120 12.62 13.95 1.59
CA PHE A 120 11.54 13.00 1.40
C PHE A 120 12.14 11.62 1.10
N GLN A 121 12.62 10.96 2.15
CA GLN A 121 13.07 9.57 2.07
C GLN A 121 11.86 8.63 1.96
N LEU A 122 12.07 7.51 1.29
CA LEU A 122 11.07 6.44 1.20
C LEU A 122 10.75 5.97 2.62
N LYS A 123 9.47 6.04 3.01
CA LYS A 123 9.04 5.86 4.41
C LYS A 123 9.26 4.45 4.96
N ALA A 124 9.53 3.46 4.12
CA ALA A 124 9.73 2.07 4.52
C ALA A 124 10.41 1.29 3.39
N ASP A 125 11.05 0.17 3.72
CA ASP A 125 11.78 -0.72 2.80
C ASP A 125 10.93 -1.23 1.62
N GLY A 126 9.60 -1.15 1.74
CA GLY A 126 8.67 -1.58 0.69
C GLY A 126 8.43 -0.59 -0.43
N TRP A 127 8.90 0.66 -0.34
CA TRP A 127 8.63 1.70 -1.34
C TRP A 127 9.82 1.95 -2.24
N ARG A 128 9.55 2.31 -3.49
CA ARG A 128 10.57 2.82 -4.43
C ARG A 128 10.02 3.96 -5.26
N TRP A 129 10.87 4.93 -5.57
CA TRP A 129 10.53 6.01 -6.49
C TRP A 129 10.40 5.46 -7.91
N GLU A 130 9.33 5.84 -8.62
CA GLU A 130 9.11 5.46 -10.02
C GLU A 130 9.74 6.46 -11.01
N GLU A 131 9.89 7.71 -10.62
CA GLU A 131 10.30 8.79 -11.52
C GLU A 131 11.15 9.82 -10.75
N PRO A 132 11.78 10.82 -11.41
CA PRO A 132 12.47 11.89 -10.70
C PRO A 132 11.44 12.90 -10.19
N TRP A 133 11.87 13.89 -9.42
CA TRP A 133 10.99 15.02 -9.13
C TRP A 133 10.67 15.77 -10.42
N ILE A 134 9.38 15.96 -10.69
CA ILE A 134 8.90 16.73 -11.84
C ILE A 134 8.12 17.95 -11.37
N VAL A 135 8.22 19.07 -12.09
CA VAL A 135 7.42 20.27 -11.82
C VAL A 135 5.99 20.03 -12.27
N ASP A 136 5.02 20.49 -11.49
CA ASP A 136 3.62 20.46 -11.90
C ASP A 136 3.36 21.56 -12.94
N GLY A 137 3.14 21.16 -14.20
CA GLY A 137 3.02 22.06 -15.35
C GLY A 137 1.59 22.47 -15.71
N ASP A 138 0.64 22.46 -14.76
CA ASP A 138 -0.73 22.92 -15.02
C ASP A 138 -0.75 24.42 -15.35
N VAL A 139 -0.78 24.73 -16.64
CA VAL A 139 -0.73 26.10 -17.20
C VAL A 139 -1.92 26.96 -16.74
N ARG A 140 -2.99 26.36 -16.20
CA ARG A 140 -4.13 27.11 -15.64
C ARG A 140 -3.83 27.63 -14.22
N ARG A 141 -2.86 27.02 -13.53
CA ARG A 141 -2.52 27.31 -12.12
C ARG A 141 -1.17 27.97 -11.95
N TYR A 142 -0.24 27.70 -12.87
CA TYR A 142 1.15 28.10 -12.77
C TYR A 142 1.60 28.90 -14.00
N ASP A 143 2.69 29.65 -13.86
CA ASP A 143 3.39 30.24 -15.00
C ASP A 143 4.10 29.17 -15.85
N ARG A 144 4.81 29.61 -16.90
CA ARG A 144 5.54 28.73 -17.82
C ARG A 144 6.65 27.91 -17.15
N GLU A 145 7.12 28.34 -15.99
CA GLU A 145 8.18 27.71 -15.20
C GLU A 145 7.63 26.92 -13.98
N GLY A 146 6.31 26.87 -13.82
CA GLY A 146 5.62 26.17 -12.74
C GLY A 146 5.47 26.97 -11.43
N TRP A 147 5.69 28.30 -11.46
CA TRP A 147 5.52 29.15 -10.28
C TRP A 147 4.10 29.71 -10.15
N GLU A 148 3.67 29.87 -8.92
CA GLU A 148 2.53 30.69 -8.52
C GLU A 148 2.98 31.75 -7.52
N TYR A 149 2.34 32.91 -7.55
CA TYR A 149 2.77 34.13 -6.89
C TYR A 149 1.73 34.59 -5.86
N ALA A 150 2.20 35.19 -4.76
CA ALA A 150 1.35 35.79 -3.75
C ALA A 150 2.02 36.99 -3.05
N THR A 151 1.23 37.76 -2.30
CA THR A 151 1.71 38.88 -1.47
C THR A 151 2.47 38.38 -0.24
N ASN A 152 2.08 37.25 0.34
CA ASN A 152 2.79 36.59 1.43
C ASN A 152 2.44 35.09 1.47
N PHE A 153 3.19 34.31 2.24
CA PHE A 153 2.96 32.86 2.36
C PHE A 153 1.68 32.48 3.11
N ALA A 154 1.05 33.41 3.83
CA ALA A 154 -0.24 33.21 4.49
C ALA A 154 -1.43 33.54 3.57
N GLY A 155 -1.17 34.01 2.35
CA GLY A 155 -2.18 34.39 1.38
C GLY A 155 -3.04 33.20 0.98
N THR A 156 -4.36 33.39 0.99
CA THR A 156 -5.35 32.42 0.52
C THR A 156 -5.48 32.41 -1.01
N VAL A 157 -4.89 33.38 -1.70
CA VAL A 157 -4.97 33.56 -3.15
C VAL A 157 -3.57 33.53 -3.76
N TRP A 158 -3.36 32.58 -4.66
CA TRP A 158 -2.16 32.41 -5.46
C TRP A 158 -2.51 32.63 -6.93
N SER A 159 -1.64 33.31 -7.69
CA SER A 159 -1.86 33.62 -9.10
C SER A 159 -0.74 33.05 -9.99
N PRO A 160 -1.04 32.61 -11.22
CA PRO A 160 -0.01 32.27 -12.20
C PRO A 160 0.74 33.50 -12.71
N GLU A 161 0.16 34.70 -12.58
CA GLU A 161 0.78 35.95 -13.00
C GLU A 161 1.45 36.65 -11.80
N GLY A 162 2.76 36.90 -11.91
CA GLY A 162 3.51 37.72 -10.97
C GLY A 162 3.31 39.21 -11.26
N GLY A 163 2.90 39.99 -10.26
CA GLY A 163 2.66 41.43 -10.37
C GLY A 163 3.47 42.27 -9.39
N VAL A 164 3.27 43.60 -9.41
CA VAL A 164 3.99 44.57 -8.55
C VAL A 164 3.75 44.34 -7.05
N GLY A 165 2.74 43.55 -6.68
CA GLY A 165 2.45 43.15 -5.29
C GLY A 165 2.88 41.73 -4.92
N SER A 166 3.58 41.01 -5.78
CA SER A 166 4.04 39.64 -5.51
C SER A 166 5.38 39.65 -4.78
N PHE A 167 5.37 39.25 -3.51
CA PHE A 167 6.59 39.20 -2.68
C PHE A 167 7.06 37.78 -2.40
N VAL A 168 6.21 36.79 -2.63
CA VAL A 168 6.54 35.38 -2.49
C VAL A 168 6.09 34.62 -3.73
N ARG A 169 6.80 33.54 -4.05
CA ARG A 169 6.38 32.56 -5.05
C ARG A 169 6.61 31.15 -4.54
N ARG A 170 5.82 30.20 -5.01
CA ARG A 170 6.06 28.78 -4.77
C ARG A 170 5.93 27.98 -6.05
N ARG A 171 6.66 26.87 -6.15
CA ARG A 171 6.61 25.94 -7.29
C ARG A 171 6.38 24.55 -6.78
N LYS A 172 5.35 23.89 -7.33
CA LYS A 172 4.97 22.55 -6.93
C LYS A 172 5.80 21.51 -7.66
N TRP A 173 6.50 20.69 -6.89
CA TRP A 173 7.19 19.49 -7.35
C TRP A 173 6.39 18.26 -6.94
N LYS A 174 6.26 17.31 -7.85
CA LYS A 174 5.57 16.04 -7.62
C LYS A 174 6.49 14.88 -8.01
N ARG A 175 6.30 13.75 -7.34
CA ARG A 175 7.04 12.52 -7.63
C ARG A 175 6.18 11.32 -7.24
N HIS A 176 6.17 10.27 -8.07
CA HIS A 176 5.45 9.04 -7.76
C HIS A 176 6.37 7.98 -7.17
N MET A 177 5.86 7.26 -6.18
CA MET A 177 6.46 6.05 -5.63
C MET A 177 5.51 4.86 -5.74
N ARG A 178 6.08 3.67 -5.91
CA ARG A 178 5.37 2.39 -6.00
C ARG A 178 5.77 1.48 -4.85
N TYR A 179 4.80 0.74 -4.33
CA TYR A 179 5.04 -0.31 -3.36
C TYR A 179 5.52 -1.59 -4.06
N THR A 180 6.62 -2.16 -3.58
CA THR A 180 7.36 -3.28 -4.20
C THR A 180 7.43 -4.53 -3.33
N SER A 181 7.14 -4.44 -2.03
CA SER A 181 7.13 -5.58 -1.10
C SER A 181 5.78 -6.31 -1.03
N ILE A 182 5.10 -6.46 -2.17
CA ILE A 182 3.88 -7.28 -2.25
C ILE A 182 4.26 -8.74 -2.02
N GLU A 183 3.50 -9.43 -1.16
CA GLU A 183 3.79 -10.79 -0.67
C GLU A 183 5.21 -10.97 -0.10
N LYS A 184 5.76 -9.91 0.50
CA LYS A 184 7.03 -9.93 1.24
C LYS A 184 6.87 -9.14 2.53
N TRP A 185 7.63 -9.51 3.55
CA TRP A 185 7.72 -8.73 4.77
C TRP A 185 8.53 -7.46 4.52
N ALA A 186 8.00 -6.31 4.95
CA ALA A 186 8.70 -5.03 4.97
C ALA A 186 8.61 -4.44 6.37
N GLU A 187 9.73 -3.98 6.92
CA GLU A 187 9.73 -3.35 8.24
C GLU A 187 8.99 -2.01 8.19
N LEU A 188 8.15 -1.76 9.20
CA LEU A 188 7.56 -0.45 9.42
C LEU A 188 8.56 0.43 10.18
N PRO A 189 8.53 1.77 9.98
CA PRO A 189 9.33 2.69 10.79
C PRO A 189 9.23 2.39 12.28
N ARG A 190 10.41 2.21 12.86
CA ARG A 190 10.60 1.92 14.28
C ARG A 190 10.31 3.18 15.10
N GLU A 191 9.65 2.98 16.23
CA GLU A 191 9.59 3.97 17.31
C GLU A 191 10.70 3.68 18.33
N ASP A 192 11.00 4.66 19.17
CA ASP A 192 11.96 4.49 20.26
C ASP A 192 11.50 3.41 21.27
N ASP A 193 10.18 3.20 21.38
CA ASP A 193 9.58 2.20 22.26
C ASP A 193 9.63 0.78 21.70
N VAL A 194 9.69 -0.21 22.61
CA VAL A 194 9.69 -1.64 22.25
C VAL A 194 8.27 -2.17 22.32
N PHE A 195 7.70 -2.57 21.18
CA PHE A 195 6.36 -3.15 21.16
C PHE A 195 6.32 -4.61 21.63
N VAL A 196 5.25 -4.97 22.34
CA VAL A 196 5.05 -6.29 22.98
C VAL A 196 3.74 -6.98 22.60
N ASP A 197 2.79 -6.26 22.00
CA ASP A 197 1.50 -6.77 21.54
C ASP A 197 0.99 -5.96 20.33
N LEU A 198 0.22 -6.61 19.44
CA LEU A 198 -0.41 -5.99 18.27
C LEU A 198 -1.89 -6.34 18.17
N ALA A 199 -2.71 -5.36 17.79
CA ALA A 199 -4.12 -5.56 17.50
C ALA A 199 -4.54 -4.86 16.20
N VAL A 200 -5.40 -5.49 15.41
CA VAL A 200 -5.89 -4.99 14.13
C VAL A 200 -7.40 -5.06 14.05
N GLY A 201 -8.04 -4.02 13.50
CA GLY A 201 -9.50 -4.00 13.35
C GLY A 201 -10.06 -2.81 12.58
N GLY A 202 -11.40 -2.71 12.52
CA GLY A 202 -12.10 -1.65 11.80
C GLY A 202 -12.37 -1.93 10.31
N MET A 203 -12.34 -3.19 9.87
CA MET A 203 -12.42 -3.57 8.45
C MET A 203 -13.79 -3.26 7.84
N ASN A 204 -14.85 -3.16 8.65
CA ASN A 204 -16.20 -2.91 8.15
C ASN A 204 -16.57 -1.42 8.15
N ILE A 205 -15.82 -0.59 8.87
CA ILE A 205 -16.08 0.86 9.00
C ILE A 205 -15.09 1.71 8.20
N LEU A 206 -13.96 1.15 7.81
CA LEU A 206 -12.96 1.81 6.98
C LEU A 206 -13.14 1.45 5.50
N PRO A 207 -12.61 2.28 4.57
CA PRO A 207 -12.56 1.95 3.15
C PRO A 207 -11.84 0.63 2.88
N ASP A 208 -12.06 0.05 1.71
CA ASP A 208 -11.35 -1.16 1.28
C ASP A 208 -9.82 -0.97 1.38
N ARG A 209 -9.14 -2.00 1.84
CA ARG A 209 -7.67 -2.03 2.08
C ARG A 209 -7.16 -1.02 3.10
N ASN A 210 -8.02 -0.58 4.01
CA ASN A 210 -7.63 0.16 5.20
C ASN A 210 -7.84 -0.69 6.44
N CYS A 211 -7.07 -0.43 7.48
CA CYS A 211 -7.24 -1.03 8.80
C CYS A 211 -6.80 -0.08 9.91
N LEU A 212 -7.30 -0.30 11.11
CA LEU A 212 -6.68 0.19 12.33
C LEU A 212 -5.62 -0.83 12.75
N LEU A 213 -4.41 -0.34 13.04
CA LEU A 213 -3.34 -1.11 13.64
C LEU A 213 -2.94 -0.42 14.94
N PHE A 214 -2.97 -1.18 16.02
CA PHE A 214 -2.56 -0.75 17.35
C PHE A 214 -1.37 -1.58 17.82
N ALA A 215 -0.48 -0.95 18.57
CA ALA A 215 0.66 -1.59 19.22
C ALA A 215 0.70 -1.19 20.69
N LEU A 216 1.07 -2.14 21.54
CA LEU A 216 1.33 -1.92 22.96
C LEU A 216 2.84 -1.91 23.17
N SER A 217 3.38 -0.87 23.82
CA SER A 217 4.77 -0.81 24.25
C SER A 217 5.00 -1.60 25.54
N LYS A 218 6.26 -1.93 25.84
CA LYS A 218 6.67 -2.58 27.09
C LYS A 218 6.34 -1.70 28.31
N GLU A 219 6.29 -0.39 28.12
CA GLU A 219 5.98 0.65 29.08
C GLU A 219 4.46 0.86 29.27
N GLY A 220 3.62 -0.05 28.74
CA GLY A 220 2.16 0.01 28.91
C GLY A 220 1.46 1.10 28.09
N THR A 221 2.20 1.85 27.26
CA THR A 221 1.64 2.89 26.38
C THR A 221 1.11 2.27 25.08
N ILE A 222 -0.07 2.72 24.64
CA ILE A 222 -0.70 2.28 23.40
C ILE A 222 -0.43 3.27 22.27
N PHE A 223 -0.11 2.72 21.10
CA PHE A 223 0.12 3.45 19.86
C PHE A 223 -0.86 3.00 18.78
N ARG A 224 -1.29 3.93 17.94
CA ARG A 224 -2.05 3.66 16.71
C ARG A 224 -1.21 4.04 15.50
N ARG A 225 -1.09 3.14 14.53
CA ARG A 225 -0.47 3.47 13.24
C ARG A 225 -1.41 4.40 12.46
N ALA A 226 -0.97 5.63 12.20
CA ALA A 226 -1.73 6.64 11.47
C ALA A 226 -1.50 6.53 9.95
N GLY A 227 -2.49 6.91 9.15
CA GLY A 227 -2.35 7.07 7.70
C GLY A 227 -2.33 5.77 6.88
N ILE A 228 -2.71 4.62 7.45
CA ILE A 228 -2.87 3.37 6.69
C ILE A 228 -4.02 3.54 5.69
N GLN A 229 -3.70 3.39 4.41
CA GLN A 229 -4.64 3.51 3.30
C GLN A 229 -4.34 2.47 2.22
N GLY A 230 -5.28 2.19 1.31
CA GLY A 230 -5.05 1.28 0.19
C GLY A 230 -3.88 1.68 -0.72
N ASN A 231 -3.59 2.98 -0.86
CA ASN A 231 -2.42 3.51 -1.56
C ASN A 231 -1.23 3.84 -0.62
N ASN A 232 -1.35 3.54 0.67
CA ASN A 232 -0.32 3.71 1.68
C ASN A 232 -0.41 2.62 2.76
N PRO A 233 -0.14 1.35 2.42
CA PRO A 233 -0.38 0.22 3.34
C PRO A 233 0.41 0.35 4.65
N GLY A 234 1.62 0.88 4.62
CA GLY A 234 2.48 1.01 5.81
C GLY A 234 2.12 2.17 6.74
N GLY A 235 1.14 3.01 6.38
CA GLY A 235 0.85 4.22 7.14
C GLY A 235 1.98 5.25 7.11
N ASP A 236 1.87 6.28 7.95
CA ASP A 236 2.78 7.42 7.96
C ASP A 236 3.65 7.47 9.23
N TYR A 237 3.07 7.26 10.41
CA TYR A 237 3.78 7.32 11.71
C TYR A 237 2.96 6.63 12.81
N TRP A 238 3.55 6.39 13.98
CA TRP A 238 2.81 5.93 15.15
C TRP A 238 2.31 7.12 15.98
N HIS A 239 1.02 7.12 16.27
CA HIS A 239 0.38 8.12 17.10
C HIS A 239 0.14 7.54 18.49
N ARG A 240 0.77 8.12 19.51
CA ARG A 240 0.55 7.75 20.91
C ARG A 240 -0.88 8.08 21.32
N ILE A 241 -1.59 7.10 21.86
CA ILE A 241 -2.92 7.29 22.47
C ILE A 241 -2.71 7.71 23.93
N PRO A 242 -3.41 8.73 24.43
CA PRO A 242 -3.38 9.09 25.84
C PRO A 242 -3.66 7.88 26.74
N GLY A 243 -2.89 7.76 27.82
CA GLY A 243 -2.99 6.64 28.77
C GLY A 243 -4.35 6.58 29.49
N ILE A 244 -4.58 5.47 30.17
CA ILE A 244 -5.78 5.26 30.99
C ILE A 244 -5.57 5.99 32.31
N GLU A 245 -6.33 7.06 32.53
CA GLU A 245 -6.27 7.83 33.78
C GLU A 245 -7.23 7.21 34.81
N CYS A 246 -6.69 6.84 35.98
CA CYS A 246 -7.44 6.37 37.14
C CYS A 246 -7.18 7.29 38.34
N GLU A 247 -7.97 7.15 39.41
CA GLU A 247 -7.86 7.97 40.63
C GLU A 247 -6.46 7.90 41.28
N GLU A 248 -5.74 6.79 41.09
CA GLU A 248 -4.39 6.54 41.64
C GLU A 248 -3.25 6.88 40.66
N GLY A 249 -3.55 7.32 39.43
CA GLY A 249 -2.57 7.65 38.40
C GLY A 249 -2.85 6.98 37.05
N THR A 250 -1.83 6.92 36.18
CA THR A 250 -1.95 6.24 34.89
C THR A 250 -1.73 4.73 35.07
N GLU A 251 -2.69 3.92 34.63
CA GLU A 251 -2.56 2.46 34.68
C GLU A 251 -1.80 1.91 33.46
N ASP A 252 -0.87 0.99 33.74
CA ASP A 252 -0.11 0.31 32.71
C ASP A 252 -0.94 -0.82 32.07
N VAL A 253 -0.99 -0.82 30.74
CA VAL A 253 -1.71 -1.82 29.95
C VAL A 253 -0.82 -3.06 29.74
N SER A 254 -1.39 -4.25 29.92
CA SER A 254 -0.74 -5.56 29.77
C SER A 254 -1.07 -6.25 28.43
N LYS A 255 -2.28 -6.02 27.89
CA LYS A 255 -2.76 -6.62 26.62
C LYS A 255 -3.70 -5.69 25.88
N ILE A 256 -3.76 -5.85 24.55
CA ILE A 256 -4.74 -5.15 23.71
C ILE A 256 -5.46 -6.11 22.77
N SER A 257 -6.72 -5.81 22.47
CA SER A 257 -7.48 -6.49 21.41
C SER A 257 -8.34 -5.48 20.67
N CYS A 258 -8.53 -5.67 19.37
CA CYS A 258 -9.32 -4.78 18.55
C CYS A 258 -10.41 -5.55 17.79
N SER A 259 -11.63 -5.01 17.79
CA SER A 259 -12.74 -5.58 17.03
C SER A 259 -12.42 -5.54 15.54
N THR A 260 -12.35 -6.71 14.92
CA THR A 260 -12.03 -6.82 13.48
C THR A 260 -13.00 -5.98 12.64
N SER A 261 -14.29 -5.91 13.00
CA SER A 261 -15.30 -5.18 12.25
C SER A 261 -15.37 -3.69 12.60
N GLN A 262 -15.62 -3.38 13.87
CA GLN A 262 -15.95 -2.03 14.35
C GLN A 262 -14.72 -1.21 14.74
N GLY A 263 -13.57 -1.85 14.92
CA GLY A 263 -12.35 -1.16 15.33
C GLY A 263 -12.32 -0.75 16.80
N THR A 264 -13.31 -1.17 17.60
CA THR A 264 -13.32 -0.97 19.05
C THR A 264 -12.08 -1.60 19.67
N LEU A 265 -11.27 -0.78 20.34
CA LEU A 265 -10.09 -1.22 21.07
C LEU A 265 -10.47 -1.54 22.51
N LEU A 266 -10.06 -2.71 22.98
CA LEU A 266 -10.03 -3.10 24.38
C LEU A 266 -8.60 -3.13 24.87
N ALA A 267 -8.36 -2.57 26.04
CA ALA A 267 -7.11 -2.67 26.77
C ALA A 267 -7.34 -3.43 28.08
N LEU A 268 -6.46 -4.38 28.40
CA LEU A 268 -6.40 -5.00 29.71
C LEU A 268 -5.22 -4.43 30.48
N THR A 269 -5.45 -4.06 31.73
CA THR A 269 -4.42 -3.56 32.66
C THR A 269 -3.74 -4.73 33.37
N TRP A 270 -2.66 -4.48 34.12
CA TRP A 270 -1.93 -5.54 34.84
C TRP A 270 -2.71 -6.18 35.98
N ASP A 271 -3.65 -5.45 36.57
CA ASP A 271 -4.57 -5.93 37.61
C ASP A 271 -5.81 -6.64 37.03
N GLY A 272 -5.91 -6.72 35.69
CA GLY A 272 -6.92 -7.51 35.00
C GLY A 272 -8.23 -6.78 34.74
N HIS A 273 -8.29 -5.46 34.92
CA HIS A 273 -9.40 -4.63 34.47
C HIS A 273 -9.37 -4.47 32.94
N CYS A 274 -10.56 -4.40 32.35
CA CYS A 274 -10.72 -4.21 30.91
C CYS A 274 -11.32 -2.84 30.66
N GLN A 275 -10.81 -2.11 29.67
CA GLN A 275 -11.18 -0.73 29.38
C GLN A 275 -11.55 -0.61 27.90
N ASP A 276 -12.64 0.08 27.58
CA ASP A 276 -13.10 0.28 26.20
C ASP A 276 -12.78 1.68 25.63
N GLY A 277 -12.26 1.71 24.40
CA GLY A 277 -12.30 2.86 23.50
C GLY A 277 -11.68 4.19 23.99
N THR A 278 -11.79 5.22 23.15
CA THR A 278 -11.09 6.53 23.29
C THR A 278 -11.40 7.32 24.57
N THR A 279 -12.39 6.90 25.35
CA THR A 279 -12.78 7.50 26.63
C THR A 279 -12.52 6.57 27.81
N TRP A 280 -11.86 5.43 27.59
CA TRP A 280 -11.48 4.39 28.57
C TRP A 280 -12.54 4.17 29.66
N CYS A 281 -13.55 3.33 29.41
CA CYS A 281 -14.52 2.99 30.46
C CYS A 281 -14.31 1.56 31.00
N PRO A 282 -14.35 1.38 32.33
CA PRO A 282 -14.10 0.08 32.94
C PRO A 282 -15.22 -0.90 32.62
N LEU A 283 -14.85 -2.09 32.18
CA LEU A 283 -15.73 -3.21 31.90
C LEU A 283 -15.71 -4.18 33.09
N LEU A 284 -16.90 -4.52 33.60
CA LEU A 284 -17.05 -5.53 34.66
C LEU A 284 -16.61 -6.90 34.14
N THR A 285 -15.56 -7.45 34.75
CA THR A 285 -15.08 -8.79 34.41
C THR A 285 -16.06 -9.87 34.91
N PRO A 286 -16.07 -11.06 34.30
CA PRO A 286 -16.89 -12.17 34.80
C PRO A 286 -16.56 -12.43 36.28
N GLN A 287 -17.56 -12.30 37.15
CA GLN A 287 -17.43 -12.52 38.60
C GLN A 287 -16.40 -11.62 39.31
N ASN A 288 -16.04 -10.46 38.73
CA ASN A 288 -14.97 -9.58 39.23
C ASN A 288 -13.60 -10.29 39.36
N LEU A 289 -13.34 -11.31 38.54
CA LEU A 289 -12.06 -12.00 38.50
C LEU A 289 -11.11 -11.32 37.50
N PRO A 290 -9.79 -11.32 37.77
CA PRO A 290 -8.82 -10.74 36.86
C PRO A 290 -8.72 -11.56 35.57
N LEU A 291 -8.75 -10.86 34.44
CA LEU A 291 -8.62 -11.45 33.11
C LEU A 291 -7.15 -11.64 32.73
N ALA A 292 -6.83 -12.77 32.10
CA ALA A 292 -5.53 -13.08 31.52
C ALA A 292 -5.46 -12.72 30.02
N PHE A 293 -6.56 -12.96 29.31
CA PHE A 293 -6.68 -12.69 27.87
C PHE A 293 -8.08 -12.19 27.53
N VAL A 294 -8.15 -11.30 26.54
CA VAL A 294 -9.41 -10.86 25.94
C VAL A 294 -9.26 -10.83 24.43
N SER A 295 -10.33 -11.22 23.73
CA SER A 295 -10.45 -11.04 22.29
C SER A 295 -11.87 -10.58 21.98
N ILE A 296 -11.99 -9.53 21.16
CA ILE A 296 -13.28 -8.91 20.83
C ILE A 296 -13.64 -9.15 19.36
N GLY A 297 -14.87 -9.61 19.13
CA GLY A 297 -15.50 -9.72 17.83
C GLY A 297 -16.34 -8.49 17.49
N THR A 298 -17.36 -8.69 16.65
CA THR A 298 -18.38 -7.69 16.32
C THR A 298 -19.44 -7.58 17.40
N LYS A 299 -19.90 -8.71 17.93
CA LYS A 299 -21.01 -8.77 18.90
C LYS A 299 -20.65 -9.49 20.18
N ILE A 300 -19.53 -10.20 20.20
CA ILE A 300 -19.12 -11.01 21.34
C ILE A 300 -17.71 -10.64 21.81
N VAL A 301 -17.48 -10.81 23.10
CA VAL A 301 -16.15 -10.74 23.72
C VAL A 301 -15.86 -12.11 24.32
N TRP A 302 -14.70 -12.66 23.98
CA TRP A 302 -14.17 -13.85 24.61
C TRP A 302 -13.07 -13.43 25.59
N ALA A 303 -13.12 -13.99 26.78
CA ALA A 303 -12.13 -13.71 27.80
C ALA A 303 -11.71 -15.00 28.50
N VAL A 304 -10.46 -15.05 28.93
CA VAL A 304 -9.90 -16.13 29.74
C VAL A 304 -9.42 -15.52 31.05
N THR A 305 -9.89 -16.06 32.17
CA THR A 305 -9.51 -15.64 33.53
C THR A 305 -8.19 -16.29 33.95
N LEU A 306 -7.47 -15.66 34.91
CA LEU A 306 -6.27 -16.25 35.51
C LEU A 306 -6.55 -17.53 36.33
N TRP A 307 -7.82 -17.83 36.60
CA TRP A 307 -8.27 -19.00 37.35
C TRP A 307 -9.31 -19.77 36.53
N ILE A 308 -9.01 -21.01 36.17
CA ILE A 308 -10.00 -21.95 35.63
C ILE A 308 -10.85 -22.44 36.82
N LYS A 309 -12.04 -21.88 37.02
CA LYS A 309 -13.07 -22.55 37.82
C LYS A 309 -14.50 -22.11 37.49
N ARG A 310 -15.29 -23.13 37.14
CA ARG A 310 -16.75 -23.19 36.91
C ARG A 310 -17.58 -22.49 38.01
N LEU A 311 -18.62 -21.74 37.63
CA LEU A 311 -19.74 -21.39 38.54
C LEU A 311 -21.06 -21.07 37.80
N GLU A 312 -22.18 -21.53 38.37
CA GLU A 312 -23.56 -21.50 37.82
C GLU A 312 -24.42 -20.31 38.34
N SER A 313 -25.30 -19.79 37.44
CA SER A 313 -26.62 -19.10 37.59
C SER A 313 -26.84 -18.06 38.72
N SER A 314 -27.45 -16.88 38.51
CA SER A 314 -28.85 -16.62 38.12
C SER A 314 -29.13 -15.10 37.93
N ALA A 315 -30.33 -14.76 37.43
CA ALA A 315 -30.75 -13.53 36.75
C ALA A 315 -30.84 -12.22 37.57
N HIS A 316 -30.57 -11.07 36.90
CA HIS A 316 -31.51 -9.97 36.54
C HIS A 316 -30.73 -8.63 36.33
N ASP A 317 -30.83 -8.06 35.10
CA ASP A 317 -30.84 -6.63 34.64
C ASP A 317 -30.05 -5.51 35.42
N GLU A 318 -29.40 -4.46 34.87
CA GLU A 318 -29.34 -3.80 33.54
C GLU A 318 -28.05 -2.97 33.21
N SER A 319 -27.77 -2.80 31.90
CA SER A 319 -27.06 -1.71 31.14
C SER A 319 -25.97 -2.14 30.11
N THR A 320 -26.43 -2.70 28.99
CA THR A 320 -25.87 -2.76 27.60
C THR A 320 -24.44 -3.25 27.30
N PHE A 321 -23.44 -3.09 28.19
CA PHE A 321 -22.31 -4.01 28.34
C PHE A 321 -22.38 -4.74 29.69
N SER A 322 -23.02 -4.15 30.70
CA SER A 322 -23.27 -4.78 32.00
C SER A 322 -24.39 -5.85 31.95
N LYS A 323 -25.15 -5.95 30.84
CA LYS A 323 -26.14 -7.02 30.57
C LYS A 323 -25.52 -8.29 29.96
N SER A 324 -24.20 -8.38 29.78
CA SER A 324 -23.57 -9.53 29.14
C SER A 324 -23.68 -10.79 30.00
N LYS A 325 -24.51 -11.74 29.55
CA LYS A 325 -24.56 -13.10 30.10
C LYS A 325 -23.29 -13.83 29.67
N TYR A 326 -22.40 -14.11 30.62
CA TYR A 326 -21.23 -14.95 30.40
C TYR A 326 -21.63 -16.43 30.31
N SER A 327 -21.09 -17.15 29.34
CA SER A 327 -21.31 -18.61 29.19
C SER A 327 -19.97 -19.31 29.07
N GLU A 328 -19.81 -20.43 29.80
CA GLU A 328 -18.57 -21.21 29.82
C GLU A 328 -18.47 -22.06 28.55
N ALA A 329 -17.36 -21.91 27.82
CA ALA A 329 -17.00 -22.77 26.71
C ALA A 329 -15.77 -23.60 27.12
N GLY A 330 -15.98 -24.87 27.49
CA GLY A 330 -14.90 -25.73 27.99
C GLY A 330 -13.72 -25.90 27.01
N GLY A 331 -12.50 -25.97 27.56
CA GLY A 331 -11.26 -26.32 26.84
C GLY A 331 -10.00 -25.65 27.38
N GLU A 332 -8.83 -26.27 27.14
CA GLU A 332 -7.47 -25.76 27.43
C GLU A 332 -6.97 -24.82 26.31
N VAL A 333 -7.83 -23.93 25.81
CA VAL A 333 -7.54 -23.05 24.66
C VAL A 333 -7.43 -21.60 25.13
N TYR A 334 -6.30 -20.94 24.85
CA TYR A 334 -5.96 -19.64 25.45
C TYR A 334 -5.80 -18.52 24.43
N GLY A 335 -4.98 -18.73 23.39
CA GLY A 335 -4.62 -17.70 22.41
C GLY A 335 -5.76 -17.42 21.42
N LEU A 336 -6.87 -16.90 21.91
CA LEU A 336 -8.11 -16.70 21.17
C LEU A 336 -7.99 -15.53 20.19
N SER A 337 -8.52 -15.73 18.97
CA SER A 337 -8.62 -14.71 17.95
C SER A 337 -9.97 -14.81 17.24
N LEU A 338 -10.68 -13.68 17.18
CA LEU A 338 -11.97 -13.55 16.52
C LEU A 338 -11.84 -12.86 15.17
N ASN A 339 -12.79 -13.16 14.27
CA ASN A 339 -12.94 -12.45 13.01
C ASN A 339 -14.17 -11.55 12.98
N ALA A 340 -14.40 -10.89 11.84
CA ALA A 340 -15.52 -9.95 11.67
C ALA A 340 -16.91 -10.59 11.76
N ASP A 341 -17.01 -11.92 11.68
CA ASP A 341 -18.26 -12.68 11.79
C ASP A 341 -18.35 -13.43 13.14
N ASP A 342 -17.60 -12.97 14.14
CA ASP A 342 -17.58 -13.50 15.51
C ASP A 342 -17.04 -14.94 15.63
N GLN A 343 -16.42 -15.49 14.58
CA GLN A 343 -15.90 -16.85 14.58
C GLN A 343 -14.55 -16.91 15.31
N VAL A 344 -14.38 -17.94 16.14
CA VAL A 344 -13.27 -18.04 17.10
C VAL A 344 -12.28 -19.11 16.66
N ALA A 345 -11.01 -18.76 16.64
CA ALA A 345 -9.89 -19.71 16.60
C ALA A 345 -9.02 -19.52 17.85
N GLY A 346 -8.32 -20.57 18.27
CA GLY A 346 -7.42 -20.50 19.41
C GLY A 346 -6.32 -21.54 19.38
N THR A 347 -5.34 -21.40 20.27
CA THR A 347 -4.24 -22.35 20.46
C THR A 347 -4.25 -22.93 21.87
N SER A 348 -3.89 -24.21 22.00
CA SER A 348 -3.65 -24.88 23.28
C SER A 348 -2.20 -24.75 23.75
N ASP A 349 -1.96 -25.11 25.01
CA ASP A 349 -0.64 -25.25 25.62
C ASP A 349 0.27 -26.28 24.91
N SER A 350 -0.35 -27.34 24.39
CA SER A 350 0.27 -28.40 23.60
C SER A 350 0.65 -27.94 22.17
N GLY A 351 0.18 -26.77 21.76
CA GLY A 351 0.46 -26.16 20.46
C GLY A 351 -0.45 -26.62 19.34
N VAL A 352 -1.64 -27.11 19.66
CA VAL A 352 -2.68 -27.49 18.68
C VAL A 352 -3.60 -26.29 18.44
N VAL A 353 -3.99 -26.07 17.18
CA VAL A 353 -4.93 -25.00 16.81
C VAL A 353 -6.35 -25.56 16.78
N TYR A 354 -7.28 -24.84 17.38
CA TYR A 354 -8.70 -25.18 17.42
C TYR A 354 -9.54 -24.08 16.78
N ILE A 355 -10.68 -24.46 16.22
CA ILE A 355 -11.75 -23.54 15.81
C ILE A 355 -13.02 -23.89 16.55
N ARG A 356 -13.77 -22.86 16.97
CA ARG A 356 -15.06 -23.02 17.61
C ARG A 356 -16.13 -23.31 16.55
N ASP A 357 -16.66 -24.52 16.56
CA ASP A 357 -17.76 -24.93 15.71
C ASP A 357 -19.10 -24.37 16.21
N GLY A 358 -20.02 -24.15 15.27
CA GLY A 358 -21.40 -23.78 15.55
C GLY A 358 -21.64 -22.32 15.98
N VAL A 359 -20.62 -21.45 15.93
CA VAL A 359 -20.80 -20.02 16.22
C VAL A 359 -21.70 -19.38 15.15
N SER A 360 -22.78 -18.77 15.59
CA SER A 360 -23.72 -18.05 14.71
C SER A 360 -24.42 -16.93 15.46
N SER A 361 -25.21 -16.11 14.75
CA SER A 361 -26.01 -15.08 15.40
C SER A 361 -27.07 -15.63 16.36
N SER A 362 -27.52 -16.88 16.17
CA SER A 362 -28.48 -17.54 17.07
C SER A 362 -27.81 -18.33 18.19
N GLU A 363 -26.54 -18.74 18.01
CA GLU A 363 -25.73 -19.47 19.00
C GLU A 363 -24.33 -18.83 19.10
N PRO A 364 -24.20 -17.66 19.77
CA PRO A 364 -22.94 -16.90 19.78
C PRO A 364 -21.79 -17.58 20.54
N SER A 365 -22.12 -18.46 21.50
CA SER A 365 -21.19 -19.32 22.25
C SER A 365 -20.60 -20.47 21.42
N GLY A 366 -21.27 -20.81 20.31
CA GLY A 366 -21.00 -22.01 19.55
C GLY A 366 -21.15 -23.29 20.36
N LYS A 367 -20.69 -24.40 19.79
CA LYS A 367 -20.93 -25.75 20.31
C LYS A 367 -19.69 -26.36 20.95
N SER A 368 -18.60 -26.46 20.19
CA SER A 368 -17.39 -27.18 20.63
C SER A 368 -16.14 -26.67 19.93
N PHE A 369 -14.97 -26.89 20.52
CA PHE A 369 -13.69 -26.66 19.85
C PHE A 369 -13.33 -27.90 19.03
N VAL A 370 -13.07 -27.70 17.75
CA VAL A 370 -12.64 -28.74 16.80
C VAL A 370 -11.18 -28.50 16.43
N PRO A 371 -10.29 -29.49 16.55
CA PRO A 371 -8.89 -29.33 16.17
C PRO A 371 -8.78 -29.13 14.66
N ILE A 372 -7.87 -28.25 14.25
CA ILE A 372 -7.55 -28.07 12.84
C ILE A 372 -6.56 -29.17 12.41
N VAL A 373 -6.85 -29.81 11.29
CA VAL A 373 -5.98 -30.75 10.58
C VAL A 373 -4.82 -30.01 9.95
N GLU A 374 -3.61 -30.29 10.44
CA GLU A 374 -2.38 -29.74 9.92
C GLU A 374 -2.07 -30.30 8.53
N ARG A 375 -1.82 -29.41 7.56
CA ARG A 375 -1.45 -29.77 6.18
C ARG A 375 -0.09 -29.19 5.83
N VAL A 376 0.89 -29.49 6.67
CA VAL A 376 2.30 -29.13 6.52
C VAL A 376 3.12 -30.35 6.10
N GLY A 377 4.27 -30.13 5.45
CA GLY A 377 5.13 -31.21 4.93
C GLY A 377 5.92 -31.99 5.99
N PHE A 378 5.78 -31.66 7.28
CA PHE A 378 6.51 -32.29 8.39
C PHE A 378 5.56 -32.59 9.55
N SER A 379 5.67 -33.77 10.16
CA SER A 379 4.85 -34.17 11.31
C SER A 379 5.28 -33.51 12.61
N GLY A 380 4.33 -33.18 13.50
CA GLY A 380 4.60 -32.72 14.87
C GLY A 380 4.89 -31.21 14.99
N GLN A 381 4.29 -30.40 14.13
CA GLN A 381 4.39 -28.95 14.23
C GLN A 381 3.65 -28.48 15.49
N LYS A 382 4.29 -27.58 16.26
CA LYS A 382 3.63 -26.85 17.34
C LYS A 382 3.36 -25.41 16.93
N TRP A 383 2.17 -24.93 17.24
CA TRP A 383 1.73 -23.56 16.99
C TRP A 383 1.78 -22.73 18.28
N ALA A 384 2.29 -21.51 18.15
CA ALA A 384 2.45 -20.58 19.26
C ALA A 384 1.31 -19.53 19.29
N THR A 385 0.85 -19.08 18.12
CA THR A 385 -0.26 -18.12 18.04
C THR A 385 -1.07 -18.31 16.76
N VAL A 386 -2.30 -17.81 16.79
CA VAL A 386 -3.26 -17.80 15.68
C VAL A 386 -3.90 -16.42 15.56
N SER A 387 -4.09 -15.96 14.32
CA SER A 387 -4.82 -14.74 13.99
C SER A 387 -5.90 -15.07 12.96
N ASN A 388 -7.16 -14.98 13.39
CA ASN A 388 -8.35 -15.24 12.59
C ASN A 388 -8.96 -13.96 12.00
N SER A 389 -8.52 -12.79 12.44
CA SER A 389 -9.08 -11.48 12.04
C SER A 389 -9.01 -11.21 10.53
N GLY A 390 -8.02 -11.79 9.84
CA GLY A 390 -7.87 -11.68 8.39
C GLY A 390 -8.72 -12.67 7.57
N ALA A 391 -9.40 -13.62 8.21
CA ALA A 391 -10.20 -14.64 7.55
C ALA A 391 -11.68 -14.34 7.67
N ARG A 392 -12.42 -14.51 6.58
CA ARG A 392 -13.89 -14.47 6.57
C ARG A 392 -14.39 -15.75 5.95
N TYR A 393 -15.28 -16.50 6.60
CA TYR A 393 -15.82 -17.74 6.06
C TYR A 393 -17.24 -17.98 6.53
N THR A 394 -18.10 -18.54 5.69
CA THR A 394 -19.51 -18.79 6.04
C THR A 394 -19.68 -20.06 6.88
N ASN A 395 -18.92 -21.09 6.55
CA ASN A 395 -18.83 -22.35 7.29
C ASN A 395 -17.35 -22.67 7.47
N ILE A 396 -17.01 -23.43 8.51
CA ILE A 396 -15.64 -23.91 8.71
C ILE A 396 -15.18 -24.62 7.43
N PRO A 397 -14.07 -24.18 6.82
CA PRO A 397 -13.54 -24.82 5.63
C PRO A 397 -13.26 -26.31 5.87
N LYS A 398 -13.79 -27.18 5.01
CA LYS A 398 -13.73 -28.64 5.24
C LYS A 398 -12.30 -29.16 5.31
N HIS A 399 -11.38 -28.56 4.55
CA HIS A 399 -9.97 -28.95 4.57
C HIS A 399 -9.27 -28.63 5.89
N TRP A 400 -9.84 -27.75 6.73
CA TRP A 400 -9.35 -27.47 8.07
C TRP A 400 -9.73 -28.56 9.07
N VAL A 401 -10.81 -29.30 8.88
CA VAL A 401 -11.35 -30.21 9.93
C VAL A 401 -11.50 -31.66 9.48
N ASN A 402 -11.39 -31.94 8.19
CA ASN A 402 -11.51 -33.29 7.64
C ASN A 402 -10.19 -33.72 7.00
N GLU A 403 -9.56 -34.76 7.56
CA GLU A 403 -8.29 -35.33 7.09
C GLU A 403 -8.43 -35.91 5.67
N HIS A 404 -9.59 -36.49 5.35
CA HIS A 404 -9.87 -37.22 4.12
C HIS A 404 -10.29 -36.34 2.95
N VAL A 405 -10.23 -35.00 3.07
CA VAL A 405 -10.42 -34.12 1.90
C VAL A 405 -9.29 -34.36 0.91
N VAL A 406 -9.60 -35.12 -0.15
CA VAL A 406 -8.75 -35.34 -1.32
C VAL A 406 -8.90 -34.12 -2.23
N VAL A 407 -7.80 -33.38 -2.42
CA VAL A 407 -7.79 -32.26 -3.36
C VAL A 407 -7.59 -32.84 -4.76
N ASP A 408 -8.66 -32.83 -5.53
CA ASP A 408 -8.71 -33.45 -6.86
C ASP A 408 -8.12 -32.48 -7.89
N SER A 409 -6.79 -32.42 -8.03
CA SER A 409 -6.09 -31.99 -9.25
C SER A 409 -4.56 -31.97 -9.07
N ILE A 410 -3.86 -32.58 -10.03
CA ILE A 410 -2.38 -32.71 -10.13
C ILE A 410 -1.76 -31.54 -10.93
N ALA A 411 -2.54 -30.53 -11.31
CA ALA A 411 -2.04 -29.44 -12.15
C ALA A 411 -1.17 -28.44 -11.37
N ARG A 412 0.07 -28.83 -11.03
CA ARG A 412 1.16 -28.01 -10.44
C ARG A 412 1.53 -26.73 -11.23
N PHE A 413 0.66 -26.19 -12.07
CA PHE A 413 0.85 -24.99 -12.87
C PHE A 413 1.38 -23.80 -12.06
N ARG A 414 0.88 -23.60 -10.82
CA ARG A 414 1.38 -22.54 -9.91
C ARG A 414 2.79 -22.81 -9.39
N GLU A 415 3.18 -24.06 -9.21
CA GLU A 415 4.50 -24.49 -8.74
C GLU A 415 5.49 -24.79 -9.87
N ALA A 416 5.02 -24.80 -11.11
CA ALA A 416 5.79 -25.19 -12.27
C ALA A 416 7.02 -24.29 -12.41
N GLY A 417 8.20 -24.90 -12.61
CA GLY A 417 9.47 -24.19 -12.66
C GLY A 417 9.49 -23.08 -13.71
N TRP A 418 8.82 -23.29 -14.85
CA TRP A 418 8.69 -22.28 -15.90
C TRP A 418 7.91 -21.04 -15.45
N ARG A 419 6.87 -21.19 -14.62
CA ARG A 419 6.09 -20.05 -14.09
C ARG A 419 6.90 -19.27 -13.07
N LYS A 420 7.59 -19.96 -12.16
CA LYS A 420 8.52 -19.32 -11.20
C LYS A 420 9.62 -18.57 -11.94
N LYS A 421 10.14 -19.14 -13.03
CA LYS A 421 11.11 -18.49 -13.91
C LYS A 421 10.54 -17.23 -14.56
N ILE A 422 9.35 -17.27 -15.16
CA ILE A 422 8.71 -16.07 -15.74
C ILE A 422 8.54 -14.97 -14.69
N LEU A 423 8.06 -15.30 -13.49
CA LEU A 423 7.90 -14.31 -12.42
C LEU A 423 9.24 -13.70 -11.99
N LYS A 424 10.29 -14.52 -11.93
CA LYS A 424 11.65 -14.07 -11.63
C LYS A 424 12.19 -13.16 -12.74
N ASP A 425 12.09 -13.58 -14.00
CA ASP A 425 12.54 -12.83 -15.17
C ASP A 425 11.79 -11.49 -15.26
N LEU A 426 10.48 -11.46 -14.97
CA LEU A 426 9.70 -10.22 -14.89
C LEU A 426 10.19 -9.30 -13.77
N CYS A 427 10.52 -9.85 -12.59
CA CYS A 427 11.13 -9.07 -11.52
C CYS A 427 12.49 -8.52 -11.94
N GLU A 428 13.37 -9.34 -12.51
CA GLU A 428 14.72 -8.95 -12.96
C GLU A 428 14.66 -7.88 -14.07
N VAL A 429 13.78 -8.02 -15.06
CA VAL A 429 13.56 -7.00 -16.11
C VAL A 429 13.04 -5.71 -15.48
N ASN A 430 12.10 -5.80 -14.55
CA ASN A 430 11.60 -4.62 -13.85
C ASN A 430 12.73 -3.94 -13.07
N GLU A 431 13.59 -4.67 -12.34
CA GLU A 431 14.80 -4.12 -11.69
C GLU A 431 15.78 -3.47 -12.67
N ALA A 432 16.06 -4.11 -13.80
CA ALA A 432 16.96 -3.57 -14.82
C ALA A 432 16.42 -2.26 -15.43
N CYS A 433 15.11 -2.19 -15.71
CA CYS A 433 14.46 -0.94 -16.11
C CYS A 433 14.59 0.14 -15.03
N TRP A 434 14.54 -0.23 -13.75
CA TRP A 434 14.75 0.71 -12.63
C TRP A 434 16.18 1.23 -12.54
N GLU A 435 17.19 0.38 -12.76
CA GLU A 435 18.59 0.80 -12.73
C GLU A 435 18.92 1.73 -13.89
N ALA A 436 18.45 1.42 -15.10
CA ALA A 436 18.56 2.30 -16.26
C ALA A 436 17.90 3.67 -15.99
N PHE A 437 16.71 3.66 -15.38
CA PHE A 437 16.03 4.89 -14.99
C PHE A 437 16.85 5.73 -13.99
N ARG A 438 17.43 5.11 -12.96
CA ARG A 438 18.29 5.80 -11.96
C ARG A 438 19.54 6.42 -12.58
N SER A 439 20.18 5.76 -13.55
CA SER A 439 21.36 6.33 -14.22
C SER A 439 21.04 7.62 -14.99
N THR A 440 19.82 7.75 -15.53
CA THR A 440 19.39 8.95 -16.27
C THR A 440 19.14 10.16 -15.37
N GLY A 441 18.99 9.97 -14.06
CA GLY A 441 18.70 11.06 -13.11
C GLY A 441 19.86 12.05 -12.92
N ASN A 442 21.10 11.62 -13.18
CA ASN A 442 22.28 12.49 -13.09
C ASN A 442 22.54 13.25 -14.40
N ASP A 443 22.15 12.69 -15.55
CA ASP A 443 22.37 13.31 -16.87
C ASP A 443 21.37 14.46 -17.14
N LEU A 444 20.24 14.50 -16.41
CA LEU A 444 19.21 15.51 -16.60
C LEU A 444 19.63 16.92 -16.10
N GLU A 445 20.47 17.00 -15.06
CA GLU A 445 21.02 18.28 -14.58
C GLU A 445 22.04 18.87 -15.57
N GLU A 446 22.87 18.04 -16.22
CA GLU A 446 23.80 18.50 -17.27
C GLU A 446 23.10 18.87 -18.58
N LEU A 447 21.96 18.24 -18.90
CA LEU A 447 21.16 18.56 -20.10
C LEU A 447 20.36 19.86 -19.98
N ILE A 448 20.04 20.31 -18.76
CA ILE A 448 19.31 21.57 -18.54
C ILE A 448 20.23 22.80 -18.69
N GLU A 449 21.54 22.65 -18.47
CA GLU A 449 22.50 23.76 -18.63
C GLU A 449 23.02 23.93 -20.07
N GLN A 450 22.79 22.97 -20.96
CA GLN A 450 23.25 23.03 -22.34
C GLN A 450 22.11 22.90 -23.35
N GLN A 451 21.34 23.98 -23.53
CA GLN A 451 20.89 24.49 -24.84
C GLN A 451 19.75 25.50 -24.69
N GLN A 452 20.02 26.78 -24.99
CA GLN A 452 19.04 27.62 -25.68
C GLN A 452 19.72 28.85 -26.30
N GLU A 453 20.01 28.78 -27.60
CA GLU A 453 19.98 29.95 -28.47
C GLU A 453 18.70 29.90 -29.33
N PRO A 454 18.03 31.03 -29.58
CA PRO A 454 16.74 31.05 -30.25
C PRO A 454 16.88 31.18 -31.77
N GLY A 455 16.40 30.19 -32.52
CA GLY A 455 16.19 30.34 -33.97
C GLY A 455 16.10 29.04 -34.79
N SER A 456 14.88 28.72 -35.22
CA SER A 456 14.50 27.68 -36.20
C SER A 456 14.52 26.23 -35.73
N TRP A 457 13.44 25.51 -36.05
CA TRP A 457 13.06 24.14 -35.64
C TRP A 457 12.52 24.05 -34.20
N ASN A 458 11.24 24.38 -34.06
CA ASN A 458 10.63 24.54 -32.74
C ASN A 458 10.56 23.27 -31.91
N ARG A 459 10.59 22.05 -32.49
CA ARG A 459 10.54 20.79 -31.72
C ARG A 459 11.20 19.62 -32.45
N LYS A 460 12.00 18.84 -31.72
CA LYS A 460 12.76 17.66 -32.17
C LYS A 460 12.28 16.44 -31.39
N TYR A 461 11.87 15.38 -32.08
CA TYR A 461 11.40 14.15 -31.44
C TYR A 461 12.11 12.92 -32.00
N ALA A 462 12.53 12.03 -31.12
CA ALA A 462 12.96 10.70 -31.54
C ALA A 462 11.73 9.96 -32.10
N ALA A 463 11.81 9.56 -33.36
CA ALA A 463 10.69 8.93 -34.04
C ALA A 463 11.22 7.89 -35.01
N SER A 464 10.33 7.02 -35.48
CA SER A 464 10.66 6.11 -36.55
C SER A 464 9.73 6.32 -37.73
N LEU A 465 10.26 6.27 -38.96
CA LEU A 465 9.49 6.51 -40.16
C LEU A 465 9.30 5.21 -40.95
N ARG A 466 8.10 5.00 -41.50
CA ARG A 466 7.81 3.94 -42.46
C ARG A 466 7.01 4.50 -43.63
N ARG A 467 7.48 4.30 -44.86
CA ARG A 467 6.74 4.70 -46.07
C ARG A 467 5.91 3.55 -46.64
N ALA A 468 4.94 3.89 -47.49
CA ALA A 468 4.10 2.92 -48.18
C ALA A 468 4.94 1.86 -48.91
N GLY A 469 4.77 0.58 -48.52
CA GLY A 469 5.49 -0.56 -49.11
C GLY A 469 6.74 -1.00 -48.35
N GLU A 470 7.21 -0.23 -47.37
CA GLU A 470 8.31 -0.62 -46.48
C GLU A 470 7.80 -1.50 -45.35
N ARG A 471 8.58 -2.54 -44.98
CA ARG A 471 8.21 -3.47 -43.90
C ARG A 471 8.80 -3.10 -42.54
N ARG A 472 9.74 -2.15 -42.49
CA ARG A 472 10.48 -1.81 -41.28
C ARG A 472 10.50 -0.31 -41.07
N PHE A 473 10.42 0.07 -39.81
CA PHE A 473 10.62 1.45 -39.38
C PHE A 473 12.09 1.83 -39.41
N GLN A 474 12.40 2.98 -39.99
CA GLN A 474 13.71 3.59 -39.93
C GLN A 474 13.76 4.53 -38.73
N LYS A 475 14.70 4.30 -37.80
CA LYS A 475 14.88 5.19 -36.64
C LYS A 475 15.56 6.48 -37.05
N GLY A 476 15.11 7.58 -36.46
CA GLY A 476 15.64 8.89 -36.72
C GLY A 476 14.99 9.94 -35.83
N VAL A 477 14.98 11.14 -36.34
CA VAL A 477 14.48 12.31 -35.63
C VAL A 477 13.52 13.04 -36.53
N ALA A 478 12.30 13.28 -36.04
CA ALA A 478 11.31 14.10 -36.70
C ALA A 478 11.39 15.54 -36.18
N PHE A 479 11.37 16.49 -37.10
CA PHE A 479 11.34 17.92 -36.86
C PHE A 479 10.05 18.47 -37.47
N LEU A 480 9.25 19.14 -36.64
CA LEU A 480 8.02 19.79 -37.09
C LEU A 480 8.24 21.31 -37.13
N GLY A 481 8.19 21.87 -38.33
CA GLY A 481 8.18 23.32 -38.56
C GLY A 481 6.78 23.82 -38.90
N ALA A 482 6.62 25.14 -38.99
CA ALA A 482 5.31 25.76 -39.27
C ALA A 482 4.72 25.40 -40.66
N GLN A 483 5.55 25.01 -41.63
CA GLN A 483 5.11 24.71 -43.02
C GLN A 483 5.65 23.38 -43.56
N GLN A 484 6.57 22.73 -42.83
CA GLN A 484 7.28 21.55 -43.31
C GLN A 484 7.55 20.58 -42.17
N LEU A 485 7.50 19.29 -42.50
CA LEU A 485 7.94 18.19 -41.67
C LEU A 485 9.23 17.64 -42.24
N MET A 486 10.25 17.52 -41.40
CA MET A 486 11.53 16.94 -41.77
C MET A 486 11.81 15.71 -40.92
N PHE A 487 12.28 14.63 -41.54
CA PHE A 487 12.75 13.44 -40.85
C PHE A 487 14.20 13.17 -41.21
N GLN A 488 15.07 13.16 -40.20
CA GLN A 488 16.50 12.90 -40.35
C GLN A 488 16.83 11.52 -39.79
N SER A 489 17.45 10.69 -40.62
CA SER A 489 17.93 9.36 -40.23
C SER A 489 19.36 9.14 -40.68
N ASN A 490 19.97 8.05 -40.23
CA ASN A 490 21.30 7.63 -40.71
C ASN A 490 21.32 7.34 -42.23
N GLY A 491 20.15 7.14 -42.85
CA GLY A 491 20.03 6.89 -44.30
C GLY A 491 19.72 8.14 -45.14
N GLY A 492 19.63 9.33 -44.54
CA GLY A 492 19.34 10.58 -45.23
C GLY A 492 18.25 11.42 -44.56
N THR A 493 18.02 12.60 -45.13
CA THR A 493 16.99 13.56 -44.69
C THR A 493 15.83 13.58 -45.67
N MET A 494 14.62 13.45 -45.16
CA MET A 494 13.38 13.66 -45.90
C MET A 494 12.74 14.97 -45.44
N THR A 495 12.19 15.74 -46.37
CA THR A 495 11.34 16.90 -46.07
C THR A 495 10.05 16.81 -46.87
N THR A 496 8.92 17.05 -46.21
CA THR A 496 7.57 17.05 -46.80
C THR A 496 6.84 18.34 -46.42
N VAL A 497 6.09 18.90 -47.35
CA VAL A 497 5.32 20.14 -47.15
C VAL A 497 4.00 19.81 -46.47
N LEU A 498 3.67 20.48 -45.37
CA LEU A 498 2.47 20.19 -44.58
C LEU A 498 1.17 20.65 -45.27
N ALA A 499 1.25 21.65 -46.16
CA ALA A 499 0.10 22.13 -46.95
C ALA A 499 -0.51 21.05 -47.87
N GLU A 500 0.23 19.98 -48.17
CA GLU A 500 -0.24 18.88 -48.99
C GLU A 500 -0.88 17.76 -48.14
N MET A 501 -0.83 17.85 -46.81
CA MET A 501 -1.41 16.85 -45.91
C MET A 501 -2.94 16.91 -45.94
N THR A 502 -3.58 15.76 -46.09
CA THR A 502 -5.05 15.59 -46.19
C THR A 502 -5.65 14.87 -44.99
N ALA A 503 -4.84 14.13 -44.25
CA ALA A 503 -5.26 13.46 -43.02
C ALA A 503 -4.05 13.08 -42.16
N ALA A 504 -4.23 13.16 -40.85
CA ALA A 504 -3.42 12.49 -39.86
C ALA A 504 -4.32 11.54 -39.06
N ILE A 505 -3.96 10.27 -38.93
CA ILE A 505 -4.77 9.24 -38.26
C ILE A 505 -3.90 8.51 -37.26
N ARG A 506 -4.32 8.46 -36.00
CA ARG A 506 -3.66 7.67 -34.95
C ARG A 506 -3.96 6.19 -35.11
N ASP A 507 -2.95 5.35 -34.92
CA ASP A 507 -3.09 3.89 -34.93
C ASP A 507 -2.00 3.24 -34.04
N PHE A 508 -2.03 1.92 -33.89
CA PHE A 508 -1.02 1.14 -33.19
C PHE A 508 -0.57 -0.07 -34.00
N ASP A 509 0.74 -0.16 -34.27
CA ASP A 509 1.32 -1.31 -34.94
C ASP A 509 1.59 -2.43 -33.95
N PHE A 510 0.73 -3.46 -33.97
CA PHE A 510 0.85 -4.64 -33.10
C PHE A 510 2.10 -5.50 -33.39
N ALA A 511 2.63 -5.48 -34.61
CA ALA A 511 3.79 -6.30 -34.97
C ALA A 511 5.09 -5.74 -34.40
N THR A 512 5.20 -4.41 -34.29
CA THR A 512 6.38 -3.73 -33.73
C THR A 512 6.13 -3.11 -32.36
N SER A 513 4.89 -3.22 -31.83
CA SER A 513 4.46 -2.58 -30.58
C SER A 513 4.78 -1.09 -30.57
N THR A 514 4.38 -0.38 -31.62
CA THR A 514 4.74 1.02 -31.86
C THR A 514 3.48 1.87 -32.01
N TYR A 515 3.41 2.99 -31.30
CA TYR A 515 2.32 3.96 -31.43
C TYR A 515 2.54 4.77 -32.70
N THR A 516 1.56 4.85 -33.61
CA THR A 516 1.78 5.42 -34.95
C THR A 516 0.80 6.52 -35.31
N ILE A 517 1.25 7.46 -36.15
CA ILE A 517 0.39 8.40 -36.87
C ILE A 517 0.59 8.16 -38.37
N GLN A 518 -0.49 7.80 -39.05
CA GLN A 518 -0.53 7.68 -40.50
C GLN A 518 -0.91 9.03 -41.12
N LEU A 519 -0.01 9.56 -41.95
CA LEU A 519 -0.16 10.80 -42.70
C LEU A 519 -0.48 10.48 -44.16
N ARG A 520 -1.43 11.23 -44.75
CA ARG A 520 -1.83 11.12 -46.15
C ARG A 520 -1.66 12.46 -46.86
N PHE A 521 -1.16 12.47 -48.08
CA PHE A 521 -0.89 13.69 -48.85
C PHE A 521 -1.65 13.74 -50.20
N CYS A 522 -1.90 14.95 -50.72
CA CYS A 522 -2.64 15.21 -51.95
C CYS A 522 -1.69 15.42 -53.14
N GLY A 523 -1.56 14.47 -54.07
CA GLY A 523 -0.81 14.69 -55.32
C GLY A 523 -0.34 13.44 -56.06
N SER A 524 -0.77 13.33 -57.33
CA SER A 524 -0.50 12.34 -58.38
C SER A 524 0.53 11.20 -58.14
N GLY A 525 0.00 9.99 -57.85
CA GLY A 525 0.66 8.72 -58.18
C GLY A 525 0.98 7.81 -57.00
N ARG A 526 0.07 6.86 -56.70
CA ARG A 526 0.24 5.66 -55.86
C ARG A 526 0.54 5.90 -54.37
N ASN A 527 -0.52 5.87 -53.53
CA ASN A 527 -0.49 5.72 -52.06
C ASN A 527 0.74 6.30 -51.35
N ASP A 528 0.89 7.63 -51.33
CA ASP A 528 1.93 8.25 -50.50
C ASP A 528 1.42 8.38 -49.05
N THR A 529 1.32 7.24 -48.39
CA THR A 529 1.02 7.13 -46.97
C THR A 529 2.32 7.00 -46.21
N MET A 530 2.48 7.82 -45.17
CA MET A 530 3.65 7.83 -44.31
C MET A 530 3.25 7.56 -42.88
N GLU A 531 3.98 6.70 -42.20
CA GLU A 531 3.71 6.36 -40.80
C GLU A 531 4.87 6.80 -39.93
N ILE A 532 4.56 7.62 -38.94
CA ILE A 532 5.50 8.06 -37.92
C ILE A 532 5.20 7.26 -36.65
N GLY A 533 6.18 6.51 -36.18
CA GLY A 533 6.12 5.67 -35.00
C GLY A 533 6.84 6.28 -33.80
N PHE A 534 6.22 6.15 -32.64
CA PHE A 534 6.64 6.69 -31.34
C PHE A 534 6.77 5.56 -30.31
N SER A 535 7.63 5.79 -29.33
CA SER A 535 7.89 4.85 -28.22
C SER A 535 6.74 4.84 -27.22
N GLU A 536 6.11 5.99 -26.98
CA GLU A 536 5.02 6.15 -26.01
C GLU A 536 3.74 6.65 -26.67
N GLU A 537 2.60 6.35 -26.05
CA GLU A 537 1.28 6.79 -26.52
C GLU A 537 1.10 8.30 -26.40
N SER A 538 1.61 8.88 -25.31
CA SER A 538 1.66 10.32 -25.04
C SER A 538 2.39 11.09 -26.13
N GLU A 539 3.56 10.58 -26.56
CA GLU A 539 4.35 11.20 -27.63
C GLU A 539 3.58 11.24 -28.96
N ARG A 540 2.87 10.14 -29.31
CA ARG A 540 1.99 10.08 -30.48
C ARG A 540 0.86 11.09 -30.37
N ASP A 541 0.21 11.18 -29.22
CA ASP A 541 -0.95 12.04 -29.03
C ASP A 541 -0.59 13.52 -29.08
N ASP A 542 0.51 13.92 -28.44
CA ASP A 542 1.06 15.28 -28.53
C ASP A 542 1.39 15.65 -29.98
N TRP A 543 2.03 14.74 -30.73
CA TRP A 543 2.34 14.96 -32.14
C TRP A 543 1.10 15.06 -33.03
N HIS A 544 0.07 14.27 -32.73
CA HIS A 544 -1.16 14.29 -33.48
C HIS A 544 -1.92 15.60 -33.28
N GLU A 545 -1.98 16.12 -32.05
CA GLU A 545 -2.58 17.43 -31.77
C GLU A 545 -1.84 18.56 -32.48
N LEU A 546 -0.50 18.49 -32.54
CA LEU A 546 0.30 19.48 -33.26
C LEU A 546 0.02 19.47 -34.76
N LEU A 547 -0.12 18.29 -35.37
CA LEU A 547 -0.46 18.17 -36.79
C LEU A 547 -1.87 18.70 -37.09
N GLN A 548 -2.82 18.53 -36.18
CA GLN A 548 -4.17 19.10 -36.31
C GLN A 548 -4.18 20.64 -36.20
N GLN A 549 -3.30 21.22 -35.38
CA GLN A 549 -3.16 22.68 -35.27
C GLN A 549 -2.60 23.30 -36.55
N VAL A 550 -1.71 22.59 -37.27
CA VAL A 550 -1.17 23.04 -38.55
C VAL A 550 -2.21 22.95 -39.68
N GLU A 551 -3.15 22.00 -39.63
CA GLU A 551 -4.25 21.89 -40.61
C GLU A 551 -5.26 23.06 -40.54
N GLN A 552 -5.29 23.78 -39.42
CA GLN A 552 -6.21 24.91 -39.17
C GLN A 552 -5.60 26.29 -39.47
N MET A 553 -4.31 26.35 -39.84
CA MET A 553 -3.59 27.56 -40.27
C MET A 553 -3.56 27.69 -41.79
#